data_AF-A0A4Z0D3Q4-F1
#
_entry.id   AF-A0A4Z0D3Q4-F1
#
_cell.length_a   1.000
_cell.length_b   1.000
_cell.length_c   1.000
_cell.angle_alpha   90.00
_cell.angle_beta   90.00
_cell.angle_gamma   90.00
#
_symmetry.space_group_name_H-M   'P 1'
#
loop_
_entity.id
_entity.type
_entity.pdbx_description
1 polymer ?
#
loop_
_entity_poly.entity_id
_entity_poly.type
_entity_poly.pdbx_seq_one_letter_code
_entity_poly.pdbx_strand_id
1 'polypeptide(L)'
;MVPAIIYWACILVGIAWTVLSIGLSLFYLARKENGNLWAFAFFNVLVVILLAIILFVYKKWDFEISTYSSLITSLIWANLALTVIQAIVGRVKKPAAA
;
A
#
# COMPACT_ATOMS: atom_id res chain seq x y z
N MET A 1 14.86 14.79 16.54
CA MET A 1 15.22 14.76 15.09
C MET A 1 15.00 13.39 14.44
N VAL A 2 15.53 12.29 14.99
CA VAL A 2 15.39 10.94 14.40
C VAL A 2 13.93 10.48 14.21
N PRO A 3 13.00 10.65 15.18
CA PRO A 3 11.60 10.25 14.98
C PRO A 3 10.93 10.98 13.82
N ALA A 4 11.19 12.29 13.65
CA ALA A 4 10.66 13.04 12.53
C ALA A 4 11.18 12.50 11.18
N ILE A 5 12.46 12.15 11.08
CA ILE A 5 13.05 11.56 9.87
C ILE A 5 12.37 10.24 9.53
N ILE A 6 12.20 9.36 10.51
CA ILE A 6 11.56 8.06 10.31
C ILE A 6 10.10 8.25 9.87
N TYR A 7 9.36 9.14 10.54
CA TYR A 7 7.96 9.44 10.19
C TYR A 7 7.81 9.88 8.72
N TRP A 8 8.61 10.85 8.28
CA TRP A 8 8.56 11.35 6.91
C TRP A 8 9.11 10.35 5.89
N ALA A 9 10.15 9.60 6.22
CA ALA A 9 10.68 8.55 5.36
C ALA A 9 9.62 7.46 5.09
N CYS A 10 8.88 7.03 6.12
CA CYS A 10 7.77 6.09 5.97
C CYS A 10 6.68 6.63 5.02
N ILE A 11 6.34 7.91 5.11
CA ILE A 11 5.37 8.54 4.21
C ILE A 11 5.89 8.53 2.76
N LEU A 12 7.12 8.99 2.54
CA LEU A 12 7.70 9.07 1.18
C LEU A 12 7.82 7.69 0.53
N VAL A 13 8.28 6.70 1.29
CA VAL A 13 8.35 5.30 0.82
C VAL A 13 6.94 4.75 0.54
N GLY A 14 5.96 5.05 1.40
CA GLY A 14 4.58 4.66 1.19
C GLY A 14 3.97 5.27 -0.09
N ILE A 15 4.26 6.55 -0.37
CA ILE A 15 3.84 7.22 -1.62
C ILE A 15 4.52 6.55 -2.82
N ALA A 16 5.84 6.39 -2.79
CA ALA A 16 6.61 5.77 -3.88
C ALA A 16 6.09 4.35 -4.19
N TRP A 17 5.84 3.56 -3.15
CA TRP A 17 5.26 2.23 -3.29
C TRP A 17 3.86 2.28 -3.92
N THR A 18 2.98 3.16 -3.44
CA THR A 18 1.60 3.25 -3.94
C THR A 18 1.60 3.60 -5.43
N VAL A 19 2.43 4.55 -5.86
CA VAL A 19 2.58 4.93 -7.28
C VAL A 19 3.12 3.77 -8.10
N LEU A 20 4.15 3.07 -7.61
CA LEU A 20 4.75 1.92 -8.29
C LEU A 20 3.74 0.76 -8.43
N SER A 21 2.99 0.46 -7.36
CA SER A 21 1.93 -0.55 -7.36
C SER A 21 0.87 -0.25 -8.42
N ILE A 22 0.43 1.01 -8.53
CA ILE A 22 -0.53 1.43 -9.57
C ILE A 22 0.07 1.26 -10.97
N GLY A 23 1.27 1.82 -11.20
CA GLY A 23 1.92 1.79 -12.51
C GLY A 23 2.16 0.37 -13.02
N LEU A 24 2.68 -0.51 -12.16
CA LEU A 24 2.90 -1.92 -12.52
C LEU A 24 1.57 -2.67 -12.70
N SER A 25 0.55 -2.39 -11.90
CA SER A 25 -0.78 -2.97 -12.10
C SER A 25 -1.33 -2.63 -13.49
N LEU A 26 -1.28 -1.36 -13.90
CA LEU A 26 -1.72 -0.94 -15.23
C LEU A 26 -0.91 -1.61 -16.35
N PHE A 27 0.40 -1.75 -16.17
CA PHE A 27 1.29 -2.44 -17.11
C PHE A 27 0.91 -3.92 -17.30
N TYR A 28 0.69 -4.65 -16.20
CA TYR A 28 0.30 -6.07 -16.27
C TYR A 28 -1.11 -6.26 -16.84
N LEU A 29 -2.04 -5.35 -16.54
CA LEU A 29 -3.37 -5.35 -17.15
C LEU A 29 -3.32 -5.12 -18.66
N ALA A 30 -2.50 -4.18 -19.13
CA ALA A 30 -2.32 -3.92 -20.56
C ALA A 30 -1.76 -5.15 -21.31
N ARG A 31 -0.96 -5.98 -20.63
CA ARG A 31 -0.39 -7.22 -21.17
C ARG A 31 -1.26 -8.46 -20.97
N LYS A 32 -2.44 -8.33 -20.35
CA LYS A 32 -3.34 -9.43 -19.98
C LYS A 32 -2.70 -10.44 -19.02
N GLU A 33 -1.70 -10.03 -18.25
CA GLU A 33 -1.00 -10.84 -17.24
C GLU A 33 -1.67 -10.66 -15.87
N ASN A 34 -3.00 -10.77 -15.82
CA ASN A 34 -3.79 -10.36 -14.67
C ASN A 34 -3.44 -11.14 -13.38
N GLY A 35 -3.00 -12.40 -13.51
CA GLY A 35 -2.60 -13.21 -12.35
C GLY A 35 -1.51 -12.56 -11.49
N ASN A 36 -0.65 -11.73 -12.09
CA ASN A 36 0.43 -11.05 -11.39
C ASN A 36 -0.07 -9.95 -10.43
N LEU A 37 -1.32 -9.48 -10.58
CA LEU A 37 -1.91 -8.47 -9.69
C LEU A 37 -2.07 -8.97 -8.24
N TRP A 38 -2.12 -10.29 -8.02
CA TRP A 38 -2.16 -10.86 -6.67
C TRP A 38 -0.92 -10.53 -5.84
N ALA A 39 0.25 -10.45 -6.46
CA ALA A 39 1.48 -10.09 -5.75
C ALA A 39 1.38 -8.65 -5.21
N PHE A 40 0.90 -7.71 -6.03
CA PHE A 40 0.71 -6.32 -5.61
C PHE A 40 -0.35 -6.18 -4.52
N ALA A 41 -1.45 -6.94 -4.62
CA ALA A 41 -2.46 -6.97 -3.57
C ALA A 41 -1.86 -7.43 -2.23
N PHE A 42 -1.04 -8.49 -2.25
CA PHE A 42 -0.36 -8.98 -1.06
C PHE A 42 0.61 -7.95 -0.47
N PHE A 43 1.46 -7.34 -1.30
CA PHE A 43 2.40 -6.32 -0.82
C PHE A 43 1.70 -5.05 -0.31
N ASN A 44 0.57 -4.66 -0.90
CA ASN A 44 -0.23 -3.54 -0.41
C ASN A 44 -0.76 -3.80 1.01
N VAL A 45 -1.15 -5.03 1.35
CA VAL A 45 -1.51 -5.41 2.73
C VAL A 45 -0.33 -5.24 3.68
N LEU A 46 0.88 -5.67 3.29
CA LEU A 46 2.07 -5.49 4.13
C LEU A 46 2.38 -4.01 4.38
N VAL A 47 2.22 -3.17 3.36
CA VAL A 47 2.38 -1.71 3.50
C VAL A 47 1.31 -1.12 4.42
N VAL A 48 0.06 -1.57 4.33
CA VAL A 48 -1.01 -1.14 5.26
C VAL A 48 -0.66 -1.51 6.69
N ILE A 49 -0.19 -2.73 6.95
CA ILE A 49 0.22 -3.18 8.29
C ILE A 49 1.36 -2.31 8.81
N LEU A 50 2.40 -2.08 8.00
CA LEU A 50 3.53 -1.24 8.36
C LEU A 50 3.08 0.18 8.72
N LEU A 51 2.28 0.81 7.86
CA LEU A 51 1.77 2.17 8.08
C LEU A 51 0.85 2.25 9.31
N ALA A 52 0.06 1.22 9.60
CA ALA A 52 -0.78 1.15 10.79
C ALA A 52 0.06 1.05 12.06
N ILE A 53 1.15 0.26 12.06
CA ILE A 53 2.09 0.18 13.18
C ILE A 53 2.76 1.53 13.41
N ILE A 54 3.26 2.18 12.35
CA ILE A 54 3.85 3.52 12.45
C ILE A 54 2.83 4.51 13.01
N LEU A 55 1.61 4.55 12.48
CA LEU A 55 0.56 5.42 12.98
C LEU A 55 0.25 5.18 14.47
N PHE A 56 0.19 3.92 14.88
CA PHE A 56 -0.07 3.54 16.26
C PHE A 56 1.05 4.02 17.20
N VAL A 57 2.31 3.72 16.85
CA VAL A 57 3.48 4.12 17.65
C VAL A 57 3.53 5.64 17.79
N TYR A 58 3.42 6.37 16.68
CA TYR A 58 3.52 7.83 16.71
C TYR A 58 2.31 8.52 17.37
N LYS A 59 1.16 7.85 17.51
CA LYS A 59 0.03 8.36 18.30
C LYS A 59 0.12 8.04 19.79
N LYS A 60 0.83 6.98 20.16
CA LYS A 60 0.89 6.48 21.54
C LYS A 60 2.03 7.08 22.35
N TRP A 61 3.13 7.42 21.71
CA TRP A 61 4.28 8.04 22.36
C TRP A 61 4.47 9.47 21.86
N ASP A 62 4.88 10.36 22.77
CA ASP A 62 5.23 11.72 22.41
C ASP A 62 6.66 11.76 21.87
N PHE A 63 6.77 12.08 20.58
CA PHE A 63 8.04 12.22 19.86
C PHE A 63 8.38 13.68 19.54
N GLU A 64 7.66 14.64 20.14
CA GLU A 64 7.82 16.08 19.91
C GLU A 64 7.67 16.49 18.43
N ILE A 65 6.82 15.76 17.69
CA ILE A 65 6.51 16.07 16.28
C ILE A 65 5.34 17.04 16.26
N SER A 66 5.61 18.27 15.81
CA SER A 66 4.61 19.35 15.76
C SER A 66 3.53 19.15 14.69
N THR A 67 3.76 18.28 13.69
CA THR A 67 2.87 18.11 12.54
C THR A 67 2.55 16.65 12.29
N TYR A 68 1.36 16.22 12.72
CA TYR A 68 0.78 14.95 12.32
C TYR A 68 0.03 15.10 11.00
N SER A 69 0.56 14.49 9.95
CA SER A 69 -0.07 14.49 8.64
C SER A 69 -1.13 13.39 8.52
N SER A 70 -2.29 13.70 7.95
CA SER A 70 -3.30 12.70 7.59
C SER A 70 -2.85 11.76 6.46
N LEU A 71 -1.69 12.01 5.85
CA LEU A 71 -1.14 11.24 4.74
C LEU A 71 -0.97 9.75 5.06
N ILE A 72 -0.53 9.38 6.27
CA ILE A 72 -0.40 7.94 6.62
C ILE A 72 -1.77 7.26 6.56
N THR A 73 -2.80 7.90 7.13
CA THR A 73 -4.18 7.39 7.07
C THR A 73 -4.68 7.30 5.64
N SER A 74 -4.43 8.32 4.81
CA SER A 74 -4.81 8.31 3.39
C SER A 74 -4.11 7.20 2.61
N LEU A 75 -2.82 6.96 2.87
CA LEU A 75 -2.06 5.87 2.23
C LEU A 75 -2.57 4.50 2.65
N ILE A 76 -2.97 4.31 3.92
CA ILE A 76 -3.62 3.07 4.38
C ILE A 76 -4.89 2.80 3.56
N TRP A 77 -5.79 3.78 3.46
CA TRP A 77 -7.02 3.63 2.69
C TRP A 77 -6.77 3.42 1.20
N ALA A 78 -5.79 4.10 0.62
CA ALA A 78 -5.42 3.94 -0.77
C ALA A 78 -4.91 2.52 -1.07
N ASN A 79 -4.00 1.99 -0.23
CA ASN A 79 -3.46 0.65 -0.40
C ASN A 79 -4.49 -0.46 -0.10
N LEU A 80 -5.41 -0.24 0.84
CA LEU A 80 -6.55 -1.14 1.04
C LEU A 80 -7.46 -1.20 -0.19
N ALA A 81 -7.82 -0.04 -0.76
CA ALA A 81 -8.63 0.01 -1.97
C ALA A 81 -7.93 -0.67 -3.15
N LEU A 82 -6.63 -0.40 -3.34
CA LEU A 82 -5.83 -1.05 -4.37
C LEU A 82 -5.76 -2.56 -4.17
N THR A 83 -5.57 -3.03 -2.94
CA THR A 83 -5.58 -4.46 -2.61
C THR A 83 -6.87 -5.13 -3.09
N VAL A 84 -8.03 -4.55 -2.77
CA VAL A 84 -9.33 -5.11 -3.17
C VAL A 84 -9.49 -5.10 -4.69
N ILE A 85 -9.14 -3.99 -5.35
CA ILE A 85 -9.22 -3.86 -6.81
C ILE A 85 -8.32 -4.91 -7.48
N GLN A 86 -7.07 -5.00 -7.06
CA GLN A 86 -6.09 -5.94 -7.61
C GLN A 86 -6.47 -7.40 -7.36
N ALA A 87 -7.01 -7.71 -6.17
CA ALA A 87 -7.48 -9.06 -5.86
C ALA A 87 -8.69 -9.47 -6.72
N ILE A 88 -9.58 -8.53 -7.07
CA ILE A 88 -10.73 -8.80 -7.95
C ILE A 88 -10.27 -8.93 -9.40
N VAL A 89 -9.52 -7.96 -9.89
CA VAL A 89 -9.09 -7.90 -11.30
C VAL A 89 -8.04 -8.98 -11.61
N GLY A 90 -7.24 -9.37 -10.61
CA GLY A 90 -6.24 -10.42 -10.71
C GLY A 90 -6.80 -11.83 -10.67
N ARG A 91 -8.11 -12.02 -10.50
CA ARG A 91 -8.72 -13.35 -10.62
C ARG A 91 -8.62 -13.83 -12.06
N VAL A 92 -7.80 -14.86 -12.28
CA VAL A 92 -7.79 -15.62 -13.52
C VAL A 92 -8.97 -16.59 -13.48
N LYS A 93 -9.85 -16.55 -14.50
CA LYS A 93 -10.90 -17.57 -14.65
C LYS A 93 -10.22 -18.92 -14.85
N LYS A 94 -10.33 -19.82 -13.87
CA LYS A 94 -9.95 -21.22 -14.06
C LYS A 94 -10.85 -21.77 -15.17
N PRO A 95 -10.33 -22.39 -16.24
CA PRO A 95 -11.20 -23.07 -17.19
C PRO A 95 -12.03 -24.08 -16.40
N ALA A 96 -13.35 -24.07 -16.62
CA ALA A 96 -14.23 -25.06 -16.02
C ALA A 96 -13.67 -26.45 -16.39
N ALA A 97 -13.48 -27.31 -15.39
CA ALA A 97 -13.10 -28.69 -15.63
C ALA A 97 -14.15 -29.28 -16.59
N ALA A 98 -13.69 -29.75 -17.75
CA ALA A 98 -14.51 -30.39 -18.76
C ALA A 98 -15.02 -31.75 -18.28
#